data_AF-A0A6V8CHU8-F1
#
_entry.id   AF-A0A6V8CHU8-F1
#
_cell.length_a   1.000
_cell.length_b   1.000
_cell.length_c   1.000
_cell.angle_alpha   90.00
_cell.angle_beta   90.00
_cell.angle_gamma   90.00
#
_symmetry.space_group_name_H-M   'P 1'
#
loop_
_entity.id
_entity.type
_entity.pdbx_description
1 polymer ?
#
loop_
_entity_poly.entity_id
_entity_poly.type
_entity_poly.pdbx_seq_one_letter_code
_entity_poly.pdbx_strand_id
1 'polypeptide(L)'
;LRRSRDSTTAMGLAANFQNEDFVVGLTAIMNTDFDLSKFTPGDAQANFIAFSEHFGEDWPKVMTVLTTWESVGVLIHRGDMDFHALYDLFSGVIIKTYESFSFYFEPIREEGNSKDMEWFIWLADRVIEYENEGSGTAPAHIAFKDWKPPNRTV
;
A
#
# COMPACT_ATOMS: atom_id res chain seq x y z
N LEU A 1 2.69 -26.84 -10.30
CA LEU A 1 3.46 -26.57 -9.07
C LEU A 1 3.70 -25.07 -8.86
N ARG A 2 4.40 -24.36 -9.76
CA ARG A 2 4.60 -22.88 -9.68
C ARG A 2 3.28 -22.09 -9.57
N ARG A 3 2.36 -22.24 -10.53
CA ARG A 3 1.01 -21.63 -10.50
C ARG A 3 0.20 -21.90 -9.23
N SER A 4 0.32 -23.09 -8.64
CA SER A 4 -0.40 -23.45 -7.41
C SER A 4 0.21 -22.76 -6.19
N ARG A 5 1.54 -22.59 -6.17
CA ARG A 5 2.25 -21.86 -5.12
C ARG A 5 1.94 -20.36 -5.20
N ASP A 6 1.92 -19.82 -6.42
CA ASP A 6 1.56 -18.43 -6.69
C ASP A 6 0.11 -18.13 -6.23
N SER A 7 -0.83 -19.06 -6.45
CA SER A 7 -2.21 -18.95 -5.92
C SER A 7 -2.32 -19.06 -4.40
N THR A 8 -1.53 -19.92 -3.73
CA THR A 8 -1.55 -20.02 -2.26
C THR A 8 -0.96 -18.76 -1.60
N THR A 9 0.11 -18.19 -2.16
CA THR A 9 0.69 -16.93 -1.69
C THR A 9 -0.29 -15.77 -1.88
N ALA A 10 -0.94 -15.67 -3.05
CA ALA A 10 -1.96 -14.66 -3.31
C ALA A 10 -3.17 -14.76 -2.37
N MET A 11 -3.60 -15.98 -2.04
CA MET A 11 -4.70 -16.21 -1.09
C MET A 11 -4.33 -15.89 0.36
N GLY A 12 -3.10 -16.21 0.79
CA GLY A 12 -2.60 -15.85 2.12
C GLY A 12 -2.48 -14.33 2.31
N LEU A 13 -2.09 -13.63 1.25
CA LEU A 13 -2.09 -12.16 1.21
C LEU A 13 -3.49 -11.60 1.31
N ALA A 14 -4.39 -12.03 0.43
CA ALA A 14 -5.77 -11.57 0.41
C ALA A 14 -6.46 -11.76 1.78
N ALA A 15 -6.13 -12.82 2.53
CA ALA A 15 -6.66 -13.05 3.87
C ALA A 15 -6.16 -12.01 4.90
N ASN A 16 -4.89 -11.59 4.85
CA ASN A 16 -4.36 -10.53 5.71
C ASN A 16 -5.01 -9.17 5.41
N PHE A 17 -5.29 -8.90 4.14
CA PHE A 17 -5.94 -7.66 3.69
C PHE A 17 -7.46 -7.61 3.93
N GLN A 18 -8.05 -8.69 4.46
CA GLN A 18 -9.45 -8.75 4.87
C GLN A 18 -9.64 -8.70 6.40
N ASN A 19 -8.56 -8.50 7.15
CA ASN A 19 -8.65 -8.22 8.59
C ASN A 19 -9.43 -6.93 8.85
N GLU A 20 -10.33 -6.94 9.84
CA GLU A 20 -11.17 -5.79 10.18
C GLU A 20 -10.38 -4.51 10.48
N ASP A 21 -9.32 -4.60 11.28
CA ASP A 21 -8.47 -3.46 11.61
C ASP A 21 -7.78 -2.91 10.36
N PHE A 22 -7.32 -3.79 9.47
CA PHE A 22 -6.73 -3.36 8.20
C PHE A 22 -7.76 -2.63 7.34
N VAL A 23 -8.98 -3.16 7.22
CA VAL A 23 -10.04 -2.55 6.39
C VAL A 23 -10.50 -1.20 6.96
N VAL A 24 -10.68 -1.09 8.27
CA VAL A 24 -11.07 0.17 8.92
C VAL A 24 -9.94 1.19 8.80
N GLY A 25 -8.69 0.79 9.06
CA GLY A 25 -7.52 1.65 8.89
C GLY A 25 -7.39 2.15 7.44
N LEU A 26 -7.54 1.26 6.47
CA LEU A 26 -7.45 1.64 5.06
C LEU A 26 -8.59 2.58 4.69
N THR A 27 -9.81 2.32 5.18
CA THR A 27 -10.96 3.20 4.94
C THR A 27 -10.73 4.60 5.54
N ALA A 28 -10.14 4.69 6.73
CA ALA A 28 -9.79 5.97 7.35
C ALA A 28 -8.78 6.74 6.49
N ILE A 29 -7.75 6.07 5.98
CA ILE A 29 -6.74 6.67 5.08
C ILE A 29 -7.38 7.13 3.76
N MET A 30 -8.26 6.33 3.16
CA MET A 30 -8.87 6.63 1.86
C MET A 30 -9.83 7.83 1.90
N ASN A 31 -10.38 8.12 3.07
CA ASN A 31 -11.32 9.22 3.29
C ASN A 31 -10.71 10.38 4.08
N THR A 32 -9.38 10.41 4.23
CA THR A 32 -8.70 11.47 4.97
C THR A 32 -8.46 12.69 4.09
N ASP A 33 -8.53 13.86 4.72
CA ASP A 33 -7.95 15.11 4.21
C ASP A 33 -7.17 15.74 5.36
N PHE A 34 -5.87 15.91 5.20
CA PHE A 34 -4.99 16.37 6.27
C PHE A 34 -5.00 17.89 6.35
N ASP A 35 -5.24 18.43 7.55
CA ASP A 35 -4.93 19.82 7.83
C ASP A 35 -3.40 19.99 7.95
N LEU A 36 -2.76 20.25 6.81
CA LEU A 36 -1.29 20.39 6.71
C LEU A 36 -0.73 21.49 7.62
N SER A 37 -1.56 22.44 8.09
CA SER A 37 -1.11 23.48 9.03
C SER A 37 -0.75 22.94 10.41
N LYS A 38 -1.19 21.71 10.75
CA LYS A 38 -0.87 21.01 12.00
C LYS A 38 0.43 20.22 11.93
N PHE A 39 1.07 20.15 10.77
CA PHE A 39 2.29 19.37 10.55
C PHE A 39 3.50 20.30 10.41
N THR A 40 4.62 19.88 10.99
CA THR A 40 5.88 20.63 11.01
C THR A 40 6.95 19.86 10.24
N PRO A 41 7.49 20.41 9.14
CA PRO A 41 8.57 19.75 8.40
C PRO A 41 9.78 19.44 9.29
N GLY A 42 10.28 18.21 9.21
CA GLY A 42 11.45 17.76 9.99
C GLY A 42 11.19 17.46 11.47
N ASP A 43 9.96 17.61 11.97
CA ASP A 43 9.60 17.24 13.34
C ASP A 43 8.75 15.96 13.37
N ALA A 44 9.43 14.82 13.29
CA ALA A 44 8.79 13.51 13.26
C ALA A 44 7.91 13.25 14.51
N GLN A 45 8.32 13.75 15.68
CA GLN A 45 7.57 13.54 16.91
C GLN A 45 6.28 14.35 16.93
N ALA A 46 6.33 15.64 16.57
CA ALA A 46 5.14 16.48 16.48
C ALA A 46 4.17 15.94 15.42
N ASN A 47 4.69 15.51 14.26
CA ASN A 47 3.87 14.94 13.19
C ASN A 47 3.21 13.63 13.62
N PHE A 48 3.91 12.75 14.35
CA PHE A 48 3.33 11.53 14.90
C PHE A 48 2.15 11.82 15.84
N ILE A 49 2.28 12.83 16.72
CA ILE A 49 1.20 13.25 17.61
C ILE A 49 0.01 13.79 16.80
N ALA A 50 0.28 14.69 15.84
CA ALA A 50 -0.75 15.25 14.97
C ALA A 50 -1.50 14.16 14.19
N PHE A 51 -0.81 13.12 13.70
CA PHE A 51 -1.45 11.97 13.08
C PHE A 51 -2.34 11.20 14.03
N SER A 52 -1.82 10.89 15.22
CA SER A 52 -2.59 10.16 16.23
C SER A 52 -3.86 10.91 16.64
N GLU A 53 -3.79 12.25 16.75
CA GLU A 53 -4.95 13.08 17.06
C GLU A 53 -5.94 13.15 15.88
N HIS A 54 -5.44 13.26 14.65
CA HIS A 54 -6.27 13.31 13.44
C HIS A 54 -7.11 12.04 13.25
N PHE A 55 -6.49 10.87 13.44
CA PHE A 55 -7.18 9.58 13.28
C PHE A 55 -7.89 9.09 14.54
N GLY A 56 -7.61 9.68 15.71
CA GLY A 56 -8.27 9.35 16.97
C GLY A 56 -8.21 7.84 17.30
N GLU A 57 -9.36 7.23 17.55
CA GLU A 57 -9.47 5.81 17.91
C GLU A 57 -9.07 4.85 16.76
N ASP A 58 -9.05 5.33 15.52
CA ASP A 58 -8.62 4.56 14.36
C ASP A 58 -7.11 4.64 14.11
N TRP A 59 -6.37 5.45 14.87
CA TRP A 59 -4.92 5.57 14.70
C TRP A 59 -4.17 4.23 14.76
N PRO A 60 -4.42 3.32 15.71
CA PRO A 60 -3.78 2.01 15.72
C PRO A 60 -4.06 1.19 14.45
N LYS A 61 -5.26 1.35 13.86
CA LYS A 61 -5.68 0.64 12.64
C LYS A 61 -4.99 1.21 11.40
N VAL A 62 -4.82 2.53 11.34
CA VAL A 62 -3.98 3.19 10.33
C VAL A 62 -2.54 2.68 10.42
N MET A 63 -1.99 2.58 11.63
CA MET A 63 -0.66 1.99 11.83
C MET A 63 -0.57 0.53 11.39
N THR A 64 -1.63 -0.27 11.58
CA THR A 64 -1.70 -1.63 11.01
C THR A 64 -1.54 -1.61 9.50
N VAL A 65 -2.17 -0.68 8.78
CA VAL A 65 -2.02 -0.56 7.33
C VAL A 65 -0.58 -0.18 6.95
N LEU A 66 -0.04 0.88 7.55
CA LEU A 66 1.30 1.37 7.24
C LEU A 66 2.38 0.31 7.49
N THR A 67 2.32 -0.37 8.64
CA THR A 67 3.28 -1.43 9.00
C THR A 67 3.08 -2.72 8.18
N THR A 68 1.87 -2.97 7.67
CA THR A 68 1.63 -4.05 6.72
C THR A 68 2.34 -3.75 5.39
N TRP A 69 2.22 -2.53 4.86
CA TRP A 69 2.94 -2.14 3.64
C TRP A 69 4.45 -2.18 3.81
N GLU A 70 4.95 -1.73 4.95
CA GLU A 70 6.37 -1.83 5.32
C GLU A 70 6.85 -3.30 5.27
N SER A 71 6.11 -4.20 5.91
CA SER A 71 6.44 -5.63 5.93
C SER A 71 6.37 -6.26 4.54
N VAL A 72 5.37 -5.88 3.73
CA VAL A 72 5.21 -6.36 2.35
C VAL A 72 6.39 -5.92 1.49
N GLY A 73 6.85 -4.67 1.61
CA GLY A 73 8.02 -4.18 0.88
C GLY A 73 9.26 -5.06 1.08
N VAL A 74 9.52 -5.45 2.33
CA VAL A 74 10.61 -6.39 2.67
C VAL A 74 10.43 -7.75 2.00
N LEU A 75 9.21 -8.31 2.05
CA LEU A 75 8.92 -9.65 1.50
C LEU A 75 9.03 -9.68 -0.02
N ILE A 76 8.61 -8.62 -0.69
CA ILE A 76 8.80 -8.44 -2.14
C ILE A 76 10.28 -8.38 -2.47
N HIS A 77 11.04 -7.53 -1.78
CA HIS A 77 12.48 -7.38 -2.04
C HIS A 77 13.25 -8.69 -1.86
N ARG A 78 12.87 -9.52 -0.87
CA ARG A 78 13.49 -10.83 -0.62
C ARG A 78 13.06 -11.93 -1.59
N GLY A 79 12.01 -11.69 -2.38
CA GLY A 79 11.40 -12.70 -3.26
C GLY A 79 10.53 -13.73 -2.52
N ASP A 80 10.17 -13.46 -1.26
CA ASP A 80 9.24 -14.28 -0.48
C ASP A 80 7.79 -14.05 -0.91
N MET A 81 7.53 -12.94 -1.62
CA MET A 81 6.25 -12.54 -2.16
C MET A 81 6.38 -12.13 -3.64
N ASP A 82 5.37 -12.46 -4.45
CA ASP A 82 5.34 -12.10 -5.86
C ASP A 82 4.83 -10.66 -6.06
N PHE A 83 5.64 -9.84 -6.73
CA PHE A 83 5.33 -8.44 -7.00
C PHE A 83 4.11 -8.28 -7.91
N HIS A 84 3.96 -9.11 -8.94
CA HIS A 84 2.85 -8.97 -9.89
C HIS A 84 1.51 -9.31 -9.24
N ALA A 85 1.47 -10.36 -8.41
CA ALA A 85 0.28 -10.70 -7.64
C ALA A 85 -0.12 -9.59 -6.66
N LEU A 86 0.85 -8.96 -5.98
CA LEU A 86 0.58 -7.80 -5.12
C LEU A 86 0.08 -6.61 -5.96
N TYR A 87 0.75 -6.30 -7.05
CA TYR A 87 0.42 -5.20 -7.96
C TYR A 87 -1.00 -5.33 -8.50
N ASP A 88 -1.38 -6.50 -9.02
CA ASP A 88 -2.70 -6.74 -9.60
C ASP A 88 -3.84 -6.62 -8.58
N LEU A 89 -3.56 -6.85 -7.30
CA LEU A 89 -4.58 -6.85 -6.24
C LEU A 89 -4.62 -5.54 -5.45
N PHE A 90 -3.48 -4.88 -5.24
CA PHE A 90 -3.33 -3.83 -4.23
C PHE A 90 -2.60 -2.56 -4.71
N SER A 91 -2.10 -2.48 -5.94
CA SER A 91 -1.39 -1.29 -6.45
C SER A 91 -2.13 0.02 -6.19
N GLY A 92 -3.42 0.09 -6.55
CA GLY A 92 -4.23 1.30 -6.37
C GLY A 92 -4.33 1.78 -4.92
N VAL A 93 -4.44 0.87 -3.95
CA VAL A 93 -4.53 1.25 -2.52
C VAL A 93 -3.16 1.55 -1.91
N ILE A 94 -2.09 0.91 -2.41
CA ILE A 94 -0.69 1.24 -2.04
C ILE A 94 -0.38 2.68 -2.46
N ILE A 95 -0.62 3.01 -3.72
CA ILE A 95 -0.36 4.37 -4.25
C ILE A 95 -1.21 5.39 -3.52
N LYS A 96 -2.51 5.13 -3.34
CA LYS A 96 -3.37 6.08 -2.63
C LYS A 96 -2.93 6.30 -1.19
N THR A 97 -2.47 5.24 -0.50
CA THR A 97 -1.89 5.37 0.85
C THR A 97 -0.63 6.23 0.81
N TYR A 98 0.28 6.00 -0.14
CA TYR A 98 1.50 6.79 -0.28
C TYR A 98 1.19 8.27 -0.52
N GLU A 99 0.32 8.58 -1.47
CA GLU A 99 -0.07 9.95 -1.81
C GLU A 99 -0.66 10.69 -0.60
N SER A 100 -1.54 10.04 0.17
CA SER A 100 -2.16 10.64 1.36
C SER A 100 -1.13 11.05 2.42
N PHE A 101 0.01 10.34 2.53
CA PHE A 101 1.05 10.60 3.52
C PHE A 101 2.34 11.18 2.93
N SER A 102 2.36 11.50 1.62
CA SER A 102 3.56 11.95 0.89
C SER A 102 4.26 13.12 1.60
N PHE A 103 3.53 14.10 2.11
CA PHE A 103 4.08 15.24 2.84
C PHE A 103 4.92 14.85 4.07
N TYR A 104 4.68 13.68 4.66
CA TYR A 104 5.45 13.12 5.77
C TYR A 104 6.57 12.18 5.30
N PHE A 105 6.36 11.47 4.19
CA PHE A 105 7.35 10.56 3.63
C PHE A 105 8.48 11.26 2.86
N GLU A 106 8.20 12.34 2.13
CA GLU A 106 9.23 13.04 1.36
C GLU A 106 10.39 13.59 2.23
N PRO A 107 10.14 14.21 3.40
CA PRO A 107 11.24 14.61 4.29
C PRO A 107 12.12 13.44 4.75
N ILE A 108 11.52 12.27 5.01
CA ILE A 108 12.25 11.06 5.41
C ILE A 108 13.24 10.64 4.32
N ARG A 109 12.85 10.77 3.04
CA ARG A 109 13.74 10.50 1.90
C ARG A 109 14.89 11.47 1.82
N GLU A 110 14.62 12.76 2.01
CA GLU A 110 15.64 13.81 1.90
C GLU A 110 16.73 13.67 2.97
N GLU A 111 16.41 13.09 4.12
CA GLU A 111 17.36 12.83 5.21
C GLU A 111 18.38 11.71 4.88
N GLY A 112 18.13 10.88 3.86
CA GLY A 112 19.07 9.93 3.24
C GLY A 112 19.55 8.74 4.10
N ASN A 113 19.42 8.81 5.42
CA ASN A 113 19.80 7.76 6.38
C ASN A 113 18.65 7.25 7.23
N SER A 114 17.44 7.81 7.09
CA SER A 114 16.28 7.34 7.82
C SER A 114 15.90 5.93 7.36
N LYS A 115 15.35 5.14 8.29
CA LYS A 115 14.82 3.79 8.02
C LYS A 115 13.32 3.73 8.30
N ASP A 116 12.71 4.85 8.65
CA ASP A 116 11.32 4.90 9.05
C ASP A 116 10.43 4.80 7.81
N MET A 117 9.55 3.79 7.78
CA MET A 117 8.65 3.53 6.66
C MET A 117 9.36 3.34 5.30
N GLU A 118 10.67 3.07 5.31
CA GLU A 118 11.50 3.05 4.12
C GLU A 118 11.07 1.93 3.16
N TRP A 119 10.66 0.76 3.66
CA TRP A 119 10.22 -0.32 2.78
C TRP A 119 8.86 -0.04 2.15
N PHE A 120 7.97 0.67 2.84
CA PHE A 120 6.73 1.13 2.25
C PHE A 120 7.00 2.19 1.17
N ILE A 121 7.82 3.18 1.49
CA ILE A 121 8.26 4.23 0.57
C ILE A 121 8.90 3.61 -0.69
N TRP A 122 9.81 2.65 -0.50
CA TRP A 122 10.44 1.89 -1.58
C TRP A 122 9.44 1.05 -2.39
N LEU A 123 8.45 0.43 -1.74
CA LEU A 123 7.42 -0.37 -2.39
C LEU A 123 6.55 0.51 -3.31
N ALA A 124 6.15 1.69 -2.83
CA ALA A 124 5.37 2.64 -3.62
C ALA A 124 6.14 3.06 -4.89
N ASP A 125 7.45 3.35 -4.79
CA ASP A 125 8.26 3.63 -5.98
C ASP A 125 8.25 2.49 -6.98
N ARG A 126 8.40 1.24 -6.53
CA ARG A 126 8.43 0.10 -7.47
C ARG A 126 7.12 -0.03 -8.23
N VAL A 127 5.99 0.30 -7.59
CA VAL A 127 4.68 0.35 -8.26
C VAL A 127 4.64 1.50 -9.27
N ILE A 128 5.05 2.71 -8.87
CA ILE A 128 5.07 3.91 -9.73
C ILE A 128 5.99 3.72 -10.95
N GLU A 129 7.21 3.24 -10.74
CA GLU A 129 8.19 2.97 -11.81
C GLU A 129 7.65 1.93 -12.79
N TYR A 130 7.07 0.84 -12.28
CA TYR A 130 6.47 -0.19 -13.12
C TYR A 130 5.36 0.38 -14.01
N GLU A 131 4.50 1.25 -13.48
CA GLU A 131 3.46 1.92 -14.27
C GLU A 131 4.03 2.92 -15.29
N ASN A 132 5.03 3.71 -14.89
CA ASN A 132 5.66 4.72 -15.75
C ASN A 132 6.44 4.13 -16.93
N GLU A 133 6.96 2.91 -16.79
CA GLU A 133 7.58 2.17 -17.89
C GLU A 133 6.56 1.65 -18.93
N GLY A 134 5.27 1.99 -18.75
CA GLY A 134 4.18 1.49 -19.57
C GLY A 134 3.81 0.03 -19.25
N SER A 135 4.31 -0.49 -18.13
CA SER A 135 3.89 -1.79 -17.60
C SER A 135 2.64 -1.64 -16.73
N GLY A 136 2.09 -2.77 -16.30
CA GLY A 136 0.84 -2.80 -15.54
C GLY A 136 -0.39 -2.94 -16.42
N THR A 137 -1.49 -3.28 -15.76
CA THR A 137 -2.77 -3.53 -16.43
C THR A 137 -3.55 -2.22 -16.40
N ALA A 138 -3.91 -1.70 -17.59
CA ALA A 138 -4.82 -0.55 -17.67
C ALA A 138 -6.12 -0.83 -16.87
N PRO A 139 -6.87 0.20 -16.43
CA PRO A 139 -8.08 0.00 -15.64
C PRO A 139 -8.96 -1.12 -16.21
N ALA A 140 -9.45 -2.01 -15.33
CA ALA A 140 -10.05 -3.28 -15.78
C ALA A 140 -11.20 -3.09 -16.79
N HIS A 141 -12.00 -2.04 -16.64
CA HIS A 141 -13.09 -1.68 -17.57
C HIS A 141 -12.60 -1.29 -18.98
N ILE A 142 -11.32 -0.95 -19.13
CA ILE A 142 -10.63 -0.67 -20.40
C ILE A 142 -9.92 -1.93 -20.88
N ALA A 143 -9.02 -2.49 -20.06
CA ALA A 143 -8.16 -3.62 -20.45
C ALA A 143 -8.94 -4.90 -20.79
N PHE A 144 -10.04 -5.13 -20.08
CA PHE A 144 -10.83 -6.36 -20.16
C PHE A 144 -12.28 -6.09 -20.58
N LYS A 145 -12.52 -5.00 -21.32
CA LYS A 145 -13.87 -4.61 -21.77
C LYS A 145 -14.63 -5.74 -22.50
N ASP A 146 -13.89 -6.62 -23.18
CA ASP A 146 -14.43 -7.73 -23.98
C ASP A 146 -14.34 -9.10 -23.26
N TRP A 147 -13.81 -9.13 -22.02
CA TRP A 147 -13.65 -10.36 -21.28
C TRP A 147 -15.02 -10.98 -20.94
N LYS A 148 -15.12 -12.30 -21.12
CA LYS A 148 -16.31 -13.09 -20.79
C LYS A 148 -15.92 -14.23 -19.85
N PRO A 149 -16.72 -14.52 -18.81
CA PRO A 149 -16.45 -15.64 -17.93
C PRO A 149 -16.46 -16.96 -18.74
N PRO A 150 -15.54 -17.90 -18.48
CA PRO A 150 -15.55 -19.19 -19.14
C PRO A 150 -16.83 -19.97 -18.78
N ASN A 151 -17.31 -20.79 -19.71
CA ASN A 151 -18.44 -21.69 -19.45
C ASN A 151 -18.07 -22.61 -18.28
N ARG A 152 -18.99 -22.77 -17.31
CA ARG A 152 -18.83 -23.78 -16.26
C ARG A 152 -18.86 -25.16 -16.91
N THR A 153 -17.72 -25.82 -17.03
CA THR A 153 -17.68 -27.27 -17.23
C THR A 153 -18.18 -27.93 -15.96
N VAL A 154 -19.38 -28.52 -16.03
CA VAL A 154 -19.95 -29.40 -15.01
C VAL A 154 -19.26 -30.75 -15.10
#